data_AF-A0A7Y9G6G9-F1
#
_entry.id   AF-A0A7Y9G6G9-F1
#
_cell.length_a   1.000
_cell.length_b   1.000
_cell.length_c   1.000
_cell.angle_alpha   90.00
_cell.angle_beta   90.00
_cell.angle_gamma   90.00
#
_symmetry.space_group_name_H-M   'P 1'
#
loop_
_entity.id
_entity.type
_entity.pdbx_description
1 polymer ?
#
loop_
_entity_poly.entity_id
_entity_poly.type
_entity_poly.pdbx_seq_one_letter_code
_entity_poly.pdbx_strand_id
1 'polypeptide(L)'
;MAWRPPEGAVPDEDEQVRYLHELLDIFEEESFDTALWFSFANYDKPRDRDIASYGVVRMLDETRWEPKKVFHAMSTRHRHPNGRSD
;
A
#
# COMPACT_ATOMS: atom_id res chain seq x y z
N MET A 1 -9.60 14.06 -13.32
CA MET A 1 -10.64 13.55 -12.40
C MET A 1 -10.01 12.52 -11.49
N ALA A 2 -10.31 12.50 -10.19
CA ALA A 2 -9.89 11.39 -9.34
C ALA A 2 -10.65 10.13 -9.77
N TRP A 3 -9.94 9.01 -9.90
CA TRP A 3 -10.54 7.73 -10.24
C TRP A 3 -11.62 7.35 -9.22
N ARG A 4 -12.73 6.76 -9.69
CA ARG A 4 -13.82 6.25 -8.85
C ARG A 4 -13.97 4.74 -9.08
N PRO A 5 -14.13 3.95 -8.01
CA PRO A 5 -14.45 2.53 -8.14
C PRO A 5 -15.72 2.33 -8.98
N PRO A 6 -15.77 1.30 -9.84
CA PRO A 6 -16.99 0.90 -10.53
C PRO A 6 -18.14 0.59 -9.58
N GLU A 7 -19.36 0.68 -10.07
CA GLU A 7 -20.53 0.21 -9.33
C GLU A 7 -20.41 -1.30 -9.04
N GLY A 8 -20.72 -1.70 -7.82
CA GLY A 8 -20.60 -3.09 -7.38
C GLY A 8 -19.17 -3.56 -7.07
N ALA A 9 -18.17 -2.67 -7.13
CA ALA A 9 -16.82 -3.00 -6.68
C ALA A 9 -16.81 -3.38 -5.20
N VAL A 10 -16.02 -4.40 -4.86
CA VAL A 10 -15.79 -4.85 -3.49
C VAL A 10 -14.35 -4.56 -3.08
N PRO A 11 -14.07 -4.30 -1.80
CA PRO A 11 -12.69 -4.14 -1.34
C PRO A 11 -11.86 -5.41 -1.56
N ASP A 12 -10.68 -5.26 -2.14
CA ASP A 12 -9.68 -6.31 -2.30
C ASP A 12 -8.32 -5.77 -1.87
N GLU A 13 -7.89 -6.14 -0.67
CA GLU A 13 -6.56 -5.76 -0.17
C GLU A 13 -5.44 -6.65 -0.74
N ASP A 14 -5.77 -7.85 -1.25
CA ASP A 14 -4.77 -8.74 -1.85
C ASP A 14 -4.31 -8.20 -3.22
N GLU A 15 -5.18 -7.47 -3.93
CA GLU A 15 -4.79 -6.76 -5.15
C GLU A 15 -3.64 -5.77 -4.91
N GLN A 16 -3.70 -5.00 -3.82
CA GLN A 16 -2.64 -4.05 -3.47
C GLN A 16 -1.31 -4.77 -3.13
N VAL A 17 -1.39 -5.96 -2.54
CA VAL A 17 -0.22 -6.81 -2.24
C VAL A 17 0.40 -7.37 -3.52
N ARG A 18 -0.41 -7.91 -4.43
CA ARG A 18 0.05 -8.40 -5.74
C ARG A 18 0.72 -7.27 -6.53
N TYR A 19 0.07 -6.11 -6.62
CA TYR A 19 0.61 -4.94 -7.29
C TYR A 19 1.96 -4.47 -6.69
N LEU A 20 2.08 -4.46 -5.36
CA LEU A 20 3.35 -4.15 -4.68
C LEU A 20 4.47 -5.11 -5.12
N HIS A 21 4.21 -6.42 -5.10
CA HIS A 21 5.22 -7.42 -5.44
C HIS A 21 5.64 -7.32 -6.91
N GLU A 22 4.67 -7.23 -7.83
CA GLU A 22 4.96 -7.10 -9.26
C GLU A 22 5.84 -5.88 -9.56
N LEU A 23 5.53 -4.71 -8.97
CA LEU A 23 6.35 -3.51 -9.18
C LEU A 23 7.74 -3.64 -8.57
N LEU A 24 7.87 -4.18 -7.35
CA LEU A 24 9.18 -4.33 -6.71
C LEU A 24 10.07 -5.30 -7.48
N ASP A 25 9.50 -6.39 -8.02
CA ASP A 25 10.26 -7.34 -8.84
C ASP A 25 10.75 -6.68 -10.13
N ILE A 26 9.93 -5.86 -10.80
CA ILE A 26 10.33 -5.05 -11.95
C ILE A 26 11.43 -4.04 -11.57
N PHE A 27 11.28 -3.34 -10.44
CA PHE A 27 12.25 -2.34 -10.00
C PHE A 27 13.60 -2.96 -9.67
N GLU A 28 13.62 -4.16 -9.09
CA GLU A 28 14.84 -4.92 -8.87
C GLU A 28 15.49 -5.39 -10.18
N GLU A 29 14.70 -5.88 -11.14
CA GLU A 29 15.19 -6.28 -12.47
C GLU A 29 15.83 -5.09 -13.22
N GLU A 30 15.18 -3.93 -13.18
CA GLU A 30 15.63 -2.69 -13.83
C GLU A 30 16.66 -1.90 -13.01
N SER A 31 17.13 -2.44 -11.88
CA SER A 31 18.15 -1.83 -11.02
C SER A 31 17.80 -0.43 -10.51
N PHE A 32 16.54 -0.18 -10.17
CA PHE A 32 16.15 1.06 -9.49
C PHE A 32 16.71 1.09 -8.07
N ASP A 33 17.38 2.19 -7.70
CA ASP A 33 17.96 2.34 -6.37
C ASP A 33 16.92 2.47 -5.25
N THR A 34 15.76 3.07 -5.54
CA THR A 34 14.73 3.36 -4.53
C THR A 34 13.35 3.56 -5.16
N ALA A 35 12.32 3.02 -4.52
CA ALA A 35 10.91 3.30 -4.80
C ALA A 35 10.18 3.74 -3.53
N LEU A 36 9.30 4.74 -3.65
CA LEU A 36 8.50 5.27 -2.54
C LEU A 36 7.01 5.06 -2.83
N TRP A 37 6.31 4.45 -1.89
CA TRP A 37 4.88 4.20 -2.02
C TRP A 37 4.07 5.50 -1.87
N PHE A 38 3.27 5.83 -2.87
CA PHE A 38 2.23 6.84 -2.76
C PHE A 38 0.89 6.15 -2.45
N SER A 39 0.34 6.25 -1.24
CA SER A 39 0.72 7.06 -0.06
C SER A 39 0.68 6.24 1.24
N PHE A 40 1.10 6.83 2.37
CA PHE A 40 0.88 6.18 3.67
C PHE A 40 -0.62 6.02 3.98
N ALA A 41 -1.37 7.11 3.89
CA ALA A 41 -2.80 7.19 4.17
C ALA A 41 -3.51 8.12 3.18
N ASN A 42 -4.79 7.83 2.89
CA ASN A 42 -5.70 8.78 2.24
C ASN A 42 -6.70 9.34 3.27
N TYR A 43 -6.34 10.46 3.89
CA TYR A 43 -7.14 11.12 4.92
C TYR A 43 -8.55 11.51 4.48
N ASP A 44 -8.76 11.74 3.18
CA ASP A 44 -10.06 12.15 2.64
C ASP A 44 -10.99 10.96 2.31
N LYS A 45 -10.55 9.71 2.58
CA LYS A 45 -11.28 8.46 2.32
C LYS A 45 -11.45 7.57 3.58
N PRO A 46 -12.04 8.05 4.69
CA PRO A 46 -12.26 7.22 5.86
C PRO A 46 -13.37 6.17 5.66
N ARG A 47 -13.33 5.09 6.44
CA ARG A 47 -14.37 4.03 6.50
C ARG A 47 -14.67 3.43 5.12
N ASP A 48 -15.94 3.38 4.72
CA ASP A 48 -16.42 2.75 3.48
C ASP A 48 -15.84 3.40 2.21
N ARG A 49 -15.29 4.62 2.31
CA ARG A 49 -14.61 5.28 1.19
C ARG A 49 -13.22 4.70 0.92
N ASP A 50 -12.70 3.85 1.78
CA ASP A 50 -11.37 3.24 1.69
C ASP A 50 -11.19 2.37 0.43
N ILE A 51 -12.28 1.89 -0.18
CA ILE A 51 -12.23 1.21 -1.50
C ILE A 51 -11.60 2.08 -2.61
N ALA A 52 -11.60 3.40 -2.45
CA ALA A 52 -10.93 4.35 -3.35
C ALA A 52 -9.57 4.85 -2.81
N SER A 53 -9.03 4.20 -1.77
CA SER A 53 -7.78 4.59 -1.11
C SER A 53 -6.57 3.88 -1.72
N TYR A 54 -5.50 4.64 -1.95
CA TYR A 54 -4.19 4.11 -2.34
C TYR A 54 -3.26 3.87 -1.14
N GLY A 55 -3.70 4.29 0.05
CA GLY A 55 -2.93 4.23 1.28
C GLY A 55 -2.62 2.80 1.71
N VAL A 56 -1.50 2.60 2.41
CA VAL A 56 -1.15 1.34 3.08
C VAL A 56 -1.91 1.14 4.39
N VAL A 57 -2.61 2.16 4.88
CA VAL A 57 -3.51 2.09 6.04
C VAL A 57 -4.94 2.47 5.67
N ARG A 58 -5.92 1.90 6.37
CA ARG A 58 -7.33 2.32 6.33
C ARG A 58 -7.56 3.37 7.40
N MET A 59 -8.11 4.51 7.03
CA MET A 59 -8.50 5.55 7.99
C MET A 59 -9.85 5.20 8.64
N LEU A 60 -9.87 5.15 9.97
CA LEU A 60 -11.09 4.94 10.77
C LEU A 60 -11.78 6.28 11.09
N ASP A 61 -11.00 7.35 11.23
CA ASP A 61 -11.43 8.75 11.28
C ASP A 61 -10.26 9.67 10.91
N GLU A 62 -10.28 10.93 11.36
CA GLU A 62 -9.25 11.92 11.04
C GLU A 62 -7.86 11.58 11.60
N THR A 63 -7.79 10.77 12.68
CA THR A 63 -6.53 10.51 13.39
C THR A 63 -6.24 9.04 13.65
N ARG A 64 -7.28 8.18 13.65
CA ARG A 64 -7.15 6.73 13.87
C ARG A 64 -7.12 5.97 12.55
N TRP A 65 -6.27 4.96 12.48
CA TRP A 65 -6.11 4.09 11.32
C TRP A 65 -5.73 2.67 11.72
N GLU A 66 -5.91 1.74 10.79
CA GLU A 66 -5.47 0.35 10.92
C GLU A 66 -4.62 -0.07 9.69
N PRO A 67 -3.61 -0.93 9.86
CA PRO A 67 -2.77 -1.37 8.75
C PRO A 67 -3.56 -2.27 7.79
N LYS A 68 -3.36 -2.10 6.48
CA LYS A 68 -3.85 -3.02 5.44
C LYS A 68 -2.86 -4.18 5.24
N LYS A 69 -3.28 -5.20 4.49
CA LYS A 69 -2.38 -6.31 4.09
C LYS A 69 -1.08 -5.82 3.45
N VAL A 70 -1.13 -4.81 2.58
CA VAL A 70 0.08 -4.26 1.92
C VAL A 70 1.09 -3.69 2.92
N PHE A 71 0.63 -3.14 4.06
CA PHE A 71 1.53 -2.63 5.10
C PHE A 71 2.42 -3.76 5.63
N HIS A 72 1.81 -4.91 5.91
CA HIS A 72 2.53 -6.10 6.39
C HIS A 72 3.39 -6.73 5.30
N ALA A 73 2.91 -6.77 4.05
CA ALA A 73 3.68 -7.26 2.92
C ALA A 73 4.95 -6.41 2.70
N MET A 74 4.81 -5.07 2.72
CA MET A 74 5.92 -4.13 2.59
C MET A 74 6.91 -4.28 3.75
N SER A 75 6.43 -4.39 4.99
CA SER A 75 7.29 -4.63 6.16
C SER A 75 8.06 -5.95 6.04
N THR A 76 7.41 -7.01 5.55
CA THR A 76 8.04 -8.32 5.37
C THR A 76 9.10 -8.29 4.27
N ARG A 77 8.80 -7.66 3.13
CA ARG A 77 9.71 -7.56 1.97
C ARG A 77 10.99 -6.79 2.28
N HIS A 78 10.89 -5.76 3.12
CA HIS A 78 12.02 -4.91 3.54
C HIS A 78 12.59 -5.31 4.90
N ARG A 79 12.14 -6.41 5.49
CA ARG A 79 12.72 -6.91 6.74
C ARG A 79 14.10 -7.48 6.42
N HIS A 80 15.13 -6.66 6.65
CA HIS A 80 16.51 -7.13 6.59
C HIS A 80 16.72 -8.26 7.62
N PRO A 81 17.29 -9.42 7.23
CA PRO A 81 17.61 -10.48 8.17
C PRO A 81 18.65 -10.12 9.23
N ASN A 82 19.43 -9.04 9.05
CA ASN A 82 20.35 -8.49 10.04
C ASN A 82 20.64 -7.04 9.63
N GLY A 83 20.58 -6.11 10.59
CA GLY A 83 21.04 -4.74 10.37
C GLY A 83 22.49 -4.77 9.92
N ARG A 84 22.78 -4.21 8.73
CA ARG A 84 24.16 -4.00 8.29
C ARG A 84 24.80 -3.01 9.26
N SER A 85 25.71 -3.53 10.07
CA SER A 85 26.85 -2.79 10.57
C SER A 85 27.76 -2.50 9.37
N ASP A 86 27.62 -1.30 8.83
CA ASP A 86 28.68 -0.59 8.10
C ASP A 86 29.03 0.67 8.90
#